data_AF-A0A932MS47-F1
#
_entry.id   AF-A0A932MS47-F1
#
_cell.length_a   1.000
_cell.length_b   1.000
_cell.length_c   1.000
_cell.angle_alpha   90.00
_cell.angle_beta   90.00
_cell.angle_gamma   90.00
#
_symmetry.space_group_name_H-M   'P 1'
#
loop_
_entity.id
_entity.type
_entity.pdbx_description
1 polymer ?
#
loop_
_entity_poly.entity_id
_entity_poly.type
_entity_poly.pdbx_seq_one_letter_code
_entity_poly.pdbx_strand_id
1 'polypeptide(L)'
;MTSKILTIFFLLASTIAFSQTDKAKKDSATKLVLADTVKANKSDTIYITKDRLVDKELRIVLEETNRPDYFKYILPILTLLLGIGINKYLDYLKDRKQIKKTGERWKAELTSLEMPITKQIQYLEDFLAEHNKEVFGVPKLSIVTSLDCEVFSSLGKTDFIKFIQSSLSKDYKDSVIFSSKVSSFISIVKSNTENVRLKFNEYLDGTSSHTTKLSLGLQELLIEFADFGVKIEKEVNGDPIQHPGYAGLLELFDNEIAPKLQTGDYDIYELEKKFFLPLFNLLGHMRLDDRTKKMADIASGCMSSIKGIKMEKKYLSENITTLISHYKDDVKDLNEILTELN
;
A
#
# COMPACT_ATOMS: atom_id res chain seq x y z
N MET A 1 -39.89 -22.34 21.28
CA MET A 1 -41.21 -21.70 21.01
C MET A 1 -41.24 -20.84 19.73
N THR A 2 -40.10 -20.61 19.08
CA THR A 2 -39.92 -19.80 17.85
C THR A 2 -40.20 -20.54 16.54
N SER A 3 -40.10 -21.87 16.51
CA SER A 3 -40.32 -22.68 15.29
C SER A 3 -41.79 -22.73 14.83
N LYS A 4 -42.76 -22.73 15.76
CA LYS A 4 -44.20 -22.82 15.42
C LYS A 4 -44.75 -21.54 14.76
N ILE A 5 -44.21 -20.37 15.14
CA ILE A 5 -44.58 -19.07 14.57
C ILE A 5 -44.09 -18.95 13.11
N LEU A 6 -42.92 -19.53 12.80
CA LEU A 6 -42.33 -19.52 11.47
C LEU A 6 -43.18 -20.34 10.46
N THR A 7 -43.70 -21.50 10.87
CA THR A 7 -44.59 -22.34 10.05
C THR A 7 -45.93 -21.68 9.76
N ILE A 8 -46.51 -20.94 10.71
CA ILE A 8 -47.78 -20.23 10.51
C ILE A 8 -47.59 -19.05 9.53
N PHE A 9 -46.45 -18.38 9.58
CA PHE A 9 -46.12 -17.29 8.66
C PHE A 9 -45.89 -17.79 7.21
N PHE A 10 -45.28 -18.97 7.05
CA PHE A 10 -45.06 -19.60 5.74
C PHE A 10 -46.36 -20.11 5.09
N LEU A 11 -47.32 -20.59 5.90
CA LEU A 11 -48.65 -21.02 5.43
C LEU A 11 -49.53 -19.85 4.99
N LEU A 12 -49.37 -18.67 5.60
CA LEU A 12 -50.11 -17.45 5.20
C LEU A 12 -49.53 -16.77 3.94
N ALA A 13 -48.23 -16.92 3.66
CA ALA A 13 -47.61 -16.35 2.46
C ALA A 13 -47.89 -17.17 1.18
N SER A 14 -48.13 -18.48 1.31
CA SER A 14 -48.37 -19.37 0.16
C SER A 14 -49.78 -19.26 -0.43
N THR A 15 -50.76 -18.71 0.31
CA THR A 15 -52.14 -18.52 -0.18
C THR A 15 -52.34 -17.22 -0.96
N ILE A 16 -51.40 -16.26 -0.87
CA ILE A 16 -51.48 -14.97 -1.58
C ILE A 16 -50.73 -15.00 -2.93
N ALA A 17 -49.88 -16.02 -3.15
CA ALA A 17 -49.07 -16.14 -4.37
C ALA A 17 -49.79 -16.80 -5.57
N PHE A 18 -51.09 -17.09 -5.49
CA PHE A 18 -51.86 -17.74 -6.57
C PHE A 18 -53.09 -16.92 -6.99
N SER A 19 -52.88 -15.66 -7.37
CA SER A 19 -53.89 -14.88 -8.11
C SER A 19 -53.23 -13.69 -8.80
N GLN A 20 -52.44 -13.94 -9.83
CA GLN A 20 -52.25 -13.00 -10.94
C GLN A 20 -51.55 -13.70 -12.10
N THR A 21 -52.34 -14.13 -13.09
CA THR A 21 -51.86 -14.35 -14.44
C THR A 21 -52.76 -13.58 -15.40
N ASP A 22 -52.10 -12.64 -16.10
CA ASP A 22 -52.35 -12.11 -17.43
C ASP A 22 -53.72 -11.52 -17.81
N LYS A 23 -53.68 -10.21 -18.15
CA LYS A 23 -54.11 -9.70 -19.47
C LYS A 23 -53.61 -8.26 -19.77
N ALA A 24 -52.58 -8.21 -20.60
CA ALA A 24 -52.31 -7.35 -21.78
C ALA A 24 -52.81 -5.89 -21.89
N LYS A 25 -51.82 -4.98 -22.12
CA LYS A 25 -51.69 -3.89 -23.13
C LYS A 25 -52.90 -3.01 -23.50
N LYS A 26 -52.77 -1.67 -23.38
CA LYS A 26 -52.36 -0.73 -24.47
C LYS A 26 -52.44 0.76 -24.07
N ASP A 27 -51.42 1.50 -24.49
CA ASP A 27 -51.36 2.87 -25.03
C ASP A 27 -51.96 4.11 -24.32
N SER A 28 -51.04 5.06 -24.12
CA SER A 28 -51.10 6.47 -24.53
C SER A 28 -51.64 7.56 -23.59
N ALA A 29 -50.71 8.47 -23.29
CA ALA A 29 -50.80 9.92 -23.46
C ALA A 29 -51.45 10.78 -22.36
N THR A 30 -50.56 11.54 -21.69
CA THR A 30 -50.64 12.98 -21.37
C THR A 30 -51.85 13.50 -20.59
N LYS A 31 -51.61 13.98 -19.37
CA LYS A 31 -51.49 15.42 -19.03
C LYS A 31 -51.43 15.60 -17.51
N LEU A 32 -50.33 16.19 -17.06
CA LEU A 32 -50.23 16.82 -15.75
C LEU A 32 -51.02 18.14 -15.81
N VAL A 33 -52.06 18.28 -15.00
CA VAL A 33 -52.72 19.56 -14.72
C VAL A 33 -52.75 19.71 -13.21
N LEU A 34 -51.93 20.63 -12.70
CA LEU A 34 -52.11 21.25 -11.40
C LEU A 34 -53.27 22.24 -11.50
N ALA A 35 -54.23 22.16 -10.58
CA ALA A 35 -54.98 23.33 -10.11
C ALA A 35 -55.68 23.03 -8.77
N ASP A 36 -55.27 23.81 -7.77
CA ASP A 36 -56.07 24.50 -6.77
C ASP A 36 -56.88 23.71 -5.73
N THR A 37 -56.26 23.67 -4.54
CA THR A 37 -56.87 23.92 -3.24
C THR A 37 -58.08 24.85 -3.27
N VAL A 38 -59.23 24.37 -2.80
CA VAL A 38 -60.33 25.21 -2.30
C VAL A 38 -60.74 24.75 -0.90
N LYS A 39 -60.82 25.76 -0.03
CA LYS A 39 -61.01 25.72 1.42
C LYS A 39 -62.36 25.14 1.85
N ALA A 40 -62.33 24.52 3.03
CA ALA A 40 -63.48 24.17 3.85
C ALA A 40 -64.30 25.41 4.26
N ASN A 41 -65.62 25.26 4.32
CA ASN A 41 -66.49 26.07 5.16
C ASN A 41 -67.49 25.17 5.90
N LYS A 42 -67.60 25.43 7.20
CA LYS A 42 -68.45 24.79 8.19
C LYS A 42 -69.82 25.49 8.25
N SER A 43 -70.80 24.67 8.64
CA SER A 43 -72.03 24.97 9.38
C SER A 43 -73.03 25.94 8.77
N ASP A 44 -74.20 25.41 8.43
CA ASP A 44 -75.47 26.10 8.59
C ASP A 44 -76.40 25.24 9.43
N THR A 45 -76.93 25.84 10.49
CA THR A 45 -77.92 25.27 11.41
C THR A 45 -79.24 25.95 11.08
N ILE A 46 -80.31 25.20 10.82
CA ILE A 46 -81.66 25.76 10.64
C ILE A 46 -82.49 25.43 11.89
N TYR A 47 -83.05 26.48 12.49
CA TYR A 47 -84.05 26.43 13.55
C TYR A 47 -85.47 26.62 12.97
N ILE A 48 -86.49 26.40 13.84
CA ILE A 48 -87.93 26.80 13.77
C ILE A 48 -88.84 25.60 13.42
N THR A 49 -89.89 25.19 14.16
CA THR A 49 -90.59 25.68 15.37
C THR A 49 -91.38 24.52 16.00
N LYS A 50 -91.73 24.67 17.28
CA LYS A 50 -92.78 23.90 17.98
C LYS A 50 -94.16 24.22 17.39
N ASP A 51 -94.96 23.20 17.06
CA ASP A 51 -96.25 23.02 17.72
C ASP A 51 -96.85 21.60 17.55
N ARG A 52 -97.46 21.20 18.67
CA ARG A 52 -98.23 20.01 19.09
C ARG A 52 -98.61 18.85 18.13
N LEU A 53 -98.25 17.66 18.65
CA LEU A 53 -99.07 16.45 18.92
C LEU A 53 -99.86 15.80 17.77
N VAL A 54 -99.56 14.51 17.52
CA VAL A 54 -100.40 13.35 17.91
C VAL A 54 -99.84 12.12 17.18
N ASP A 55 -99.64 11.05 17.96
CA ASP A 55 -99.43 9.65 17.59
C ASP A 55 -99.17 9.33 16.11
N LYS A 56 -97.89 9.08 15.79
CA LYS A 56 -97.52 8.06 14.83
C LYS A 56 -96.32 7.29 15.38
N GLU A 57 -96.53 5.98 15.45
CA GLU A 57 -95.58 4.94 15.84
C GLU A 57 -94.15 5.29 15.41
N LEU A 58 -93.30 5.50 16.41
CA LEU A 58 -91.87 5.71 16.24
C LEU A 58 -91.27 4.36 15.81
N ARG A 59 -91.34 4.06 14.51
CA ARG A 59 -90.54 2.98 13.91
C ARG A 59 -89.09 3.41 13.95
N ILE A 60 -88.43 3.05 15.04
CA ILE A 60 -86.97 3.04 15.10
C ILE A 60 -86.53 1.96 14.10
N VAL A 61 -86.23 2.38 12.87
CA VAL A 61 -85.37 1.58 12.00
C VAL A 61 -83.99 1.65 12.66
N LEU A 62 -83.71 0.64 13.48
CA LEU A 62 -82.33 0.27 13.78
C LEU A 62 -81.73 -0.11 12.43
N GLU A 63 -81.10 0.83 11.76
CA GLU A 63 -80.08 0.49 10.78
C GLU A 63 -79.09 -0.35 11.57
N GLU A 64 -79.04 -1.67 11.30
CA GLU A 64 -78.01 -2.54 11.83
C GLU A 64 -76.70 -1.84 11.49
N THR A 65 -76.07 -1.26 12.51
CA THR A 65 -74.72 -0.75 12.36
C THR A 65 -73.91 -1.98 12.08
N ASN A 66 -73.64 -2.20 10.78
CA ASN A 66 -72.67 -3.15 10.28
C ASN A 66 -71.52 -3.12 11.26
N ARG A 67 -71.29 -4.25 11.94
CA ARG A 67 -70.18 -4.39 12.89
C ARG A 67 -68.97 -3.74 12.24
N PRO A 68 -68.31 -2.75 12.88
CA PRO A 68 -67.17 -2.09 12.25
C PRO A 68 -66.25 -3.20 11.79
N ASP A 69 -66.04 -3.26 10.48
CA ASP A 69 -65.33 -4.34 9.83
C ASP A 69 -63.85 -4.08 10.14
N TYR A 70 -63.46 -4.36 11.39
CA TYR A 70 -62.15 -4.07 11.96
C TYR A 70 -61.06 -4.69 11.08
N PHE A 71 -61.39 -5.75 10.36
CA PHE A 71 -60.55 -6.36 9.35
C PHE A 71 -60.13 -5.38 8.25
N LYS A 72 -61.02 -4.53 7.71
CA LYS A 72 -60.67 -3.50 6.72
C LYS A 72 -59.71 -2.42 7.25
N TYR A 73 -59.70 -2.18 8.56
CA TYR A 73 -58.79 -1.21 9.19
C TYR A 73 -57.49 -1.84 9.69
N ILE A 74 -57.52 -3.11 10.10
CA ILE A 74 -56.38 -3.88 10.59
C ILE A 74 -55.53 -4.41 9.43
N LEU A 75 -56.14 -4.83 8.31
CA LEU A 75 -55.44 -5.41 7.17
C LEU A 75 -54.40 -4.45 6.57
N PRO A 76 -54.71 -3.14 6.33
CA PRO A 76 -53.73 -2.16 5.85
C PRO A 76 -52.53 -2.00 6.80
N ILE A 77 -52.78 -1.96 8.11
CA ILE A 77 -51.75 -1.83 9.15
C ILE A 77 -50.87 -3.09 9.19
N LEU A 78 -51.47 -4.28 9.10
CA LEU A 78 -50.74 -5.54 9.01
C LEU A 78 -49.92 -5.63 7.73
N THR A 79 -50.47 -5.26 6.56
CA THR A 79 -49.73 -5.23 5.30
C THR A 79 -48.59 -4.22 5.32
N LEU A 80 -48.74 -3.08 6.00
CA LEU A 80 -47.67 -2.09 6.15
C LEU A 80 -46.54 -2.65 7.02
N LEU A 81 -46.88 -3.27 8.17
CA LEU A 81 -45.91 -3.94 9.04
C LEU A 81 -45.23 -5.12 8.35
N LEU A 82 -45.97 -5.89 7.54
CA LEU A 82 -45.43 -6.99 6.71
C LEU A 82 -44.48 -6.47 5.64
N GLY A 83 -44.84 -5.40 4.94
CA GLY A 83 -43.98 -4.77 3.94
C GLY A 83 -42.67 -4.25 4.55
N ILE A 84 -42.75 -3.59 5.70
CA ILE A 84 -41.57 -3.13 6.46
C ILE A 84 -40.74 -4.33 6.94
N GLY A 85 -41.38 -5.38 7.44
CA GLY A 85 -40.72 -6.58 7.94
C GLY A 85 -40.00 -7.37 6.83
N ILE A 86 -40.65 -7.55 5.67
CA ILE A 86 -40.06 -8.23 4.51
C ILE A 86 -38.87 -7.43 4.00
N ASN A 87 -38.98 -6.11 3.83
CA ASN A 87 -37.86 -5.28 3.39
C ASN A 87 -36.68 -5.36 4.36
N LYS A 88 -36.93 -5.21 5.67
CA LYS A 88 -35.87 -5.36 6.69
C LYS A 88 -35.23 -6.75 6.69
N TYR A 89 -36.01 -7.80 6.46
CA TYR A 89 -35.49 -9.16 6.38
C TYR A 89 -34.64 -9.37 5.13
N LEU A 90 -35.07 -8.87 3.97
CA LEU A 90 -34.32 -8.90 2.72
C LEU A 90 -33.02 -8.10 2.83
N ASP A 91 -33.07 -6.91 3.43
CA ASP A 91 -31.90 -6.08 3.71
C ASP A 91 -30.91 -6.81 4.63
N TYR A 92 -31.41 -7.43 5.70
CA TYR A 92 -30.58 -8.24 6.60
C TYR A 92 -29.87 -9.40 5.87
N LEU A 93 -30.58 -10.12 5.00
CA LEU A 93 -29.97 -11.20 4.21
C LEU A 93 -28.92 -10.68 3.23
N LYS A 94 -29.19 -9.54 2.58
CA LYS A 94 -28.25 -8.89 1.66
C LYS A 94 -26.99 -8.43 2.39
N ASP A 95 -27.14 -7.77 3.53
CA ASP A 95 -26.04 -7.31 4.37
C ASP A 95 -25.20 -8.49 4.86
N ARG A 96 -25.84 -9.58 5.33
CA ARG A 96 -25.12 -10.79 5.76
C ARG A 96 -24.31 -11.41 4.62
N LYS A 97 -24.86 -11.45 3.40
CA LYS A 97 -24.16 -11.95 2.21
C LYS A 97 -22.99 -11.03 1.82
N GLN A 98 -23.19 -9.71 1.88
CA GLN A 98 -22.15 -8.73 1.61
C GLN A 98 -21.01 -8.82 2.62
N ILE A 99 -21.30 -8.84 3.92
CA ILE A 99 -20.32 -8.97 5.01
C ILE A 99 -19.49 -10.23 4.82
N LYS A 100 -20.14 -11.38 4.55
CA LYS A 100 -19.42 -12.64 4.28
C LYS A 100 -18.52 -12.49 3.05
N LYS A 101 -19.04 -11.97 1.92
CA LYS A 101 -18.24 -11.79 0.69
C LYS A 101 -17.02 -10.89 0.92
N THR A 102 -17.20 -9.78 1.63
CA THR A 102 -16.11 -8.86 1.95
C THR A 102 -15.09 -9.51 2.87
N GLY A 103 -15.52 -10.21 3.92
CA GLY A 103 -14.63 -10.92 4.84
C GLY A 103 -13.83 -12.04 4.20
N GLU A 104 -14.46 -12.87 3.38
CA GLU A 104 -13.77 -13.91 2.58
C GLU A 104 -12.77 -13.27 1.61
N ARG A 105 -13.10 -12.11 1.03
CA ARG A 105 -12.14 -11.36 0.21
C ARG A 105 -10.95 -10.88 1.04
N TRP A 106 -11.16 -10.27 2.20
CA TRP A 106 -10.07 -9.88 3.10
C TRP A 106 -9.14 -11.07 3.42
N LYS A 107 -9.72 -12.22 3.75
CA LYS A 107 -8.97 -13.45 4.04
C LYS A 107 -8.17 -13.92 2.83
N ALA A 108 -8.78 -13.94 1.64
CA ALA A 108 -8.10 -14.33 0.40
C ALA A 108 -6.94 -13.39 0.05
N GLU A 109 -7.15 -12.07 0.16
CA GLU A 109 -6.10 -11.07 -0.11
C GLU A 109 -4.97 -11.19 0.93
N LEU A 110 -5.26 -11.38 2.22
CA LEU A 110 -4.25 -11.64 3.25
C LEU A 110 -3.46 -12.92 2.96
N THR A 111 -4.16 -14.01 2.62
CA THR A 111 -3.51 -15.28 2.26
C THR A 111 -2.62 -15.11 1.03
N SER A 112 -3.02 -14.26 0.08
CA SER A 112 -2.25 -13.99 -1.12
C SER A 112 -0.94 -13.23 -0.87
N LEU A 113 -0.74 -12.64 0.31
CA LEU A 113 0.50 -11.92 0.67
C LEU A 113 1.66 -12.85 1.03
N GLU A 114 1.39 -14.09 1.44
CA GLU A 114 2.43 -15.03 1.88
C GLU A 114 3.51 -15.21 0.80
N MET A 115 3.09 -15.56 -0.42
CA MET A 115 4.00 -15.81 -1.54
C MET A 115 4.80 -14.56 -1.95
N PRO A 116 4.19 -13.37 -2.15
CA PRO A 116 4.91 -12.12 -2.35
C PRO A 116 5.97 -11.81 -1.29
N ILE A 117 5.65 -11.99 0.01
CA ILE A 117 6.61 -11.73 1.10
C ILE A 117 7.79 -12.70 1.02
N THR A 118 7.52 -14.01 0.88
CA THR A 118 8.58 -15.02 0.73
C THR A 118 9.46 -14.75 -0.50
N LYS A 119 8.85 -14.35 -1.61
CA LYS A 119 9.56 -14.01 -2.83
C LYS A 119 10.43 -12.76 -2.67
N GLN A 120 9.96 -11.76 -1.93
CA GLN A 120 10.76 -10.58 -1.61
C GLN A 120 11.97 -10.93 -0.74
N ILE A 121 11.81 -11.81 0.25
CA ILE A 121 12.93 -12.33 1.06
C ILE A 121 13.98 -12.97 0.14
N GLN A 122 13.56 -13.87 -0.76
CA GLN A 122 14.48 -14.54 -1.67
C GLN A 122 15.21 -13.54 -2.58
N TYR A 123 14.50 -12.57 -3.16
CA TYR A 123 15.13 -11.53 -3.99
C TYR A 123 16.15 -10.69 -3.22
N LEU A 124 15.92 -10.42 -1.94
CA LEU A 124 16.88 -9.71 -1.10
C LEU A 124 18.09 -10.58 -0.74
N GLU A 125 17.88 -11.87 -0.46
CA GLU A 125 18.96 -12.82 -0.18
C GLU A 125 19.86 -13.03 -1.41
N ASP A 126 19.27 -13.21 -2.59
CA ASP A 126 19.98 -13.35 -3.86
C ASP A 126 20.75 -12.06 -4.21
N PHE A 127 20.12 -10.89 -4.01
CA PHE A 127 20.78 -9.60 -4.19
C PHE A 127 21.98 -9.46 -3.26
N LEU A 128 21.84 -9.80 -1.98
CA LEU A 128 22.90 -9.67 -0.98
C LEU A 128 24.09 -10.58 -1.31
N ALA A 129 23.84 -11.79 -1.81
CA ALA A 129 24.88 -12.72 -2.22
C ALA A 129 25.73 -12.17 -3.39
N GLU A 130 25.10 -11.55 -4.37
CA GLU A 130 25.80 -10.91 -5.48
C GLU A 130 26.50 -9.62 -5.04
N HIS A 131 25.80 -8.78 -4.29
CA HIS A 131 26.28 -7.48 -3.83
C HIS A 131 27.55 -7.61 -3.00
N ASN A 132 27.68 -8.63 -2.16
CA ASN A 132 28.84 -8.80 -1.27
C ASN A 132 30.16 -9.20 -1.97
N LYS A 133 30.15 -9.51 -3.28
CA LYS A 133 31.37 -9.83 -4.02
C LYS A 133 32.28 -8.58 -4.14
N GLU A 134 33.60 -8.75 -4.13
CA GLU A 134 34.57 -7.65 -4.36
C GLU A 134 34.64 -7.26 -5.85
N VAL A 135 33.51 -6.83 -6.43
CA VAL A 135 33.43 -6.34 -7.81
C VAL A 135 32.78 -4.96 -7.80
N PHE A 136 33.32 -4.03 -8.59
CA PHE A 136 32.71 -2.73 -8.83
C PHE A 136 31.55 -2.83 -9.82
N GLY A 137 30.42 -3.36 -9.34
CA GLY A 137 29.16 -3.42 -10.07
C GLY A 137 27.97 -3.39 -9.11
N VAL A 138 26.91 -2.69 -9.49
CA VAL A 138 25.66 -2.66 -8.72
C VAL A 138 24.71 -3.72 -9.27
N PRO A 139 24.42 -4.80 -8.51
CA PRO A 139 23.47 -5.81 -8.98
C PRO A 139 22.06 -5.24 -9.05
N LYS A 140 21.22 -5.85 -9.88
CA LYS A 140 19.83 -5.43 -10.04
C LYS A 140 19.00 -5.84 -8.82
N LEU A 141 18.43 -4.87 -8.11
CA LEU A 141 17.45 -5.13 -7.05
C LEU A 141 16.05 -5.37 -7.65
N SER A 142 15.40 -6.45 -7.22
CA SER A 142 14.02 -6.77 -7.60
C SER A 142 13.06 -6.54 -6.44
N ILE A 143 11.99 -5.78 -6.70
CA ILE A 143 10.98 -5.41 -5.71
C ILE A 143 9.62 -5.89 -6.17
N VAL A 144 8.90 -6.58 -5.30
CA VAL A 144 7.57 -7.14 -5.57
C VAL A 144 6.52 -6.05 -5.35
N THR A 145 5.91 -5.57 -6.43
CA THR A 145 4.95 -4.45 -6.40
C THR A 145 3.64 -4.77 -5.66
N SER A 146 3.24 -6.04 -5.58
CA SER A 146 2.02 -6.41 -4.85
C SER A 146 2.12 -6.16 -3.33
N LEU A 147 3.32 -5.97 -2.79
CA LEU A 147 3.56 -5.63 -1.39
C LEU A 147 3.28 -4.16 -1.05
N ASP A 148 2.95 -3.33 -2.04
CA ASP A 148 2.47 -1.96 -1.80
C ASP A 148 1.05 -1.94 -1.19
N CYS A 149 0.38 -3.10 -1.11
CA CYS A 149 -0.85 -3.34 -0.38
C CYS A 149 -2.03 -2.43 -0.77
N GLU A 150 -2.01 -1.83 -1.96
CA GLU A 150 -3.05 -0.90 -2.42
C GLU A 150 -4.45 -1.52 -2.44
N VAL A 151 -4.55 -2.83 -2.69
CA VAL A 151 -5.83 -3.56 -2.74
C VAL A 151 -6.62 -3.39 -1.44
N PHE A 152 -5.95 -3.39 -0.29
CA PHE A 152 -6.59 -3.26 1.02
C PHE A 152 -7.22 -1.89 1.28
N SER A 153 -6.74 -0.83 0.60
CA SER A 153 -7.35 0.50 0.69
C SER A 153 -8.78 0.54 0.16
N SER A 154 -9.11 -0.37 -0.77
CA SER A 154 -10.44 -0.49 -1.40
C SER A 154 -11.42 -1.38 -0.62
N LEU A 155 -10.93 -2.09 0.41
CA LEU A 155 -11.74 -3.06 1.13
C LEU A 155 -12.48 -2.42 2.32
N GLY A 156 -13.76 -2.73 2.47
CA GLY A 156 -14.60 -2.17 3.53
C GLY A 156 -14.21 -2.65 4.92
N LYS A 157 -13.56 -1.78 5.72
CA LYS A 157 -13.13 -2.08 7.10
C LYS A 157 -14.32 -2.36 8.04
N THR A 158 -15.42 -1.63 7.90
CA THR A 158 -16.63 -1.84 8.72
C THR A 158 -17.24 -3.22 8.50
N ASP A 159 -17.32 -3.66 7.24
CA ASP A 159 -17.83 -4.99 6.91
C ASP A 159 -16.87 -6.09 7.37
N PHE A 160 -15.55 -5.82 7.38
CA PHE A 160 -14.56 -6.73 7.94
C PHE A 160 -14.70 -6.91 9.45
N ILE A 161 -14.91 -5.83 10.21
CA ILE A 161 -15.16 -5.92 11.66
C ILE A 161 -16.41 -6.74 11.95
N LYS A 162 -17.50 -6.51 11.20
CA LYS A 162 -18.73 -7.31 11.33
C LYS A 162 -18.50 -8.78 10.98
N PHE A 163 -17.67 -9.05 9.96
CA PHE A 163 -17.28 -10.40 9.60
C PHE A 163 -16.54 -11.08 10.75
N ILE A 164 -15.47 -10.47 11.28
CA ILE A 164 -14.70 -10.95 12.45
C ILE A 164 -15.62 -11.25 13.62
N GLN A 165 -16.51 -10.32 13.96
CA GLN A 165 -17.48 -10.48 15.04
C GLN A 165 -18.37 -11.71 14.84
N SER A 166 -18.83 -11.92 13.60
CA SER A 166 -19.71 -13.04 13.26
C SER A 166 -19.00 -14.38 13.10
N SER A 167 -17.76 -14.41 12.63
CA SER A 167 -16.99 -15.62 12.35
C SER A 167 -16.27 -16.14 13.58
N LEU A 168 -15.72 -15.23 14.40
CA LEU A 168 -14.89 -15.58 15.57
C LEU A 168 -15.66 -15.52 16.88
N SER A 169 -16.96 -15.20 16.83
CA SER A 169 -17.80 -15.02 18.03
C SER A 169 -17.19 -14.05 19.05
N LYS A 170 -16.37 -13.10 18.58
CA LYS A 170 -15.75 -12.05 19.39
C LYS A 170 -16.78 -10.96 19.68
N ASP A 171 -16.59 -10.24 20.78
CA ASP A 171 -17.37 -9.01 20.99
C ASP A 171 -16.96 -7.94 19.97
N TYR A 172 -17.71 -6.84 19.90
CA TYR A 172 -17.39 -5.77 18.96
C TYR A 172 -16.01 -5.16 19.23
N LYS A 173 -15.62 -5.04 20.50
CA LYS A 173 -14.36 -4.40 20.92
C LYS A 173 -13.15 -5.22 20.47
N ASP A 174 -13.14 -6.51 20.73
CA ASP A 174 -12.11 -7.45 20.32
C ASP A 174 -12.03 -7.57 18.80
N SER A 175 -13.19 -7.47 18.11
CA SER A 175 -13.23 -7.45 16.65
C SER A 175 -12.57 -6.20 16.06
N VAL A 176 -12.77 -5.04 16.69
CA VAL A 176 -12.08 -3.78 16.33
C VAL A 176 -10.58 -3.87 16.59
N ILE A 177 -10.17 -4.44 17.73
CA ILE A 177 -8.75 -4.63 18.08
C ILE A 177 -8.09 -5.53 17.01
N PHE A 178 -8.70 -6.65 16.68
CA PHE A 178 -8.17 -7.57 15.68
C PHE A 178 -8.10 -6.94 14.27
N SER A 179 -9.15 -6.24 13.83
CA SER A 179 -9.12 -5.48 12.57
C SER A 179 -8.00 -4.43 12.55
N SER A 180 -7.68 -3.83 13.70
CA SER A 180 -6.59 -2.88 13.83
C SER A 180 -5.22 -3.58 13.74
N LYS A 181 -5.04 -4.76 14.36
CA LYS A 181 -3.85 -5.61 14.19
C LYS A 181 -3.59 -5.90 12.70
N VAL A 182 -4.62 -6.32 11.96
CA VAL A 182 -4.54 -6.56 10.51
C VAL A 182 -4.16 -5.29 9.73
N SER A 183 -4.77 -4.15 10.07
CA SER A 183 -4.46 -2.87 9.41
C SER A 183 -3.02 -2.43 9.66
N SER A 184 -2.52 -2.62 10.89
CA SER A 184 -1.14 -2.33 11.27
C SER A 184 -0.17 -3.24 10.53
N PHE A 185 -0.44 -4.54 10.47
CA PHE A 185 0.35 -5.51 9.70
C PHE A 185 0.51 -5.09 8.23
N ILE A 186 -0.60 -4.75 7.57
CA ILE A 186 -0.58 -4.27 6.17
C ILE A 186 0.29 -3.01 6.01
N SER A 187 0.20 -2.09 6.99
CA SER A 187 0.99 -0.86 6.98
C SER A 187 2.49 -1.13 7.17
N ILE A 188 2.84 -2.12 8.00
CA ILE A 188 4.23 -2.56 8.21
C ILE A 188 4.81 -3.16 6.94
N VAL A 189 4.10 -4.10 6.30
CA VAL A 189 4.54 -4.71 5.04
C VAL A 189 4.77 -3.66 3.94
N LYS A 190 3.84 -2.70 3.83
CA LYS A 190 3.97 -1.57 2.90
C LYS A 190 5.21 -0.72 3.21
N SER A 191 5.40 -0.36 4.48
CA SER A 191 6.56 0.41 4.95
C SER A 191 7.88 -0.32 4.68
N ASN A 192 7.94 -1.63 4.92
CA ASN A 192 9.11 -2.46 4.60
C ASN A 192 9.44 -2.41 3.10
N THR A 193 8.42 -2.44 2.24
CA THR A 193 8.60 -2.34 0.78
C THR A 193 9.11 -0.96 0.35
N GLU A 194 8.57 0.11 0.92
CA GLU A 194 9.05 1.47 0.70
C GLU A 194 10.49 1.66 1.19
N ASN A 195 10.83 1.09 2.35
CA ASN A 195 12.18 1.14 2.91
C ASN A 195 13.21 0.44 2.03
N VAL A 196 12.86 -0.70 1.40
CA VAL A 196 13.76 -1.35 0.42
C VAL A 196 14.10 -0.37 -0.72
N ARG A 197 13.09 0.32 -1.29
CA ARG A 197 13.31 1.31 -2.36
C ARG A 197 14.18 2.47 -1.88
N LEU A 198 13.84 3.03 -0.71
CA LEU A 198 14.53 4.17 -0.13
C LEU A 198 16.01 3.86 0.10
N LYS A 199 16.32 2.74 0.78
CA LYS A 199 17.70 2.36 1.11
C LYS A 199 18.54 2.03 -0.12
N PHE A 200 17.93 1.45 -1.15
CA PHE A 200 18.64 1.23 -2.41
C PHE A 200 18.94 2.54 -3.14
N ASN A 201 18.01 3.49 -3.18
CA ASN A 201 18.23 4.79 -3.80
C ASN A 201 19.27 5.62 -3.04
N GLU A 202 19.21 5.66 -1.71
CA GLU A 202 20.23 6.31 -0.87
C GLU A 202 21.64 5.76 -1.18
N TYR A 203 21.75 4.44 -1.32
CA TYR A 203 22.99 3.78 -1.72
C TYR A 203 23.48 4.18 -3.13
N LEU A 204 22.57 4.24 -4.11
CA LEU A 204 22.91 4.66 -5.48
C LEU A 204 23.42 6.11 -5.50
N ASP A 205 22.73 7.00 -4.79
CA ASP A 205 23.09 8.42 -4.70
C ASP A 205 24.44 8.60 -4.00
N GLY A 206 24.65 7.92 -2.87
CA GLY A 206 25.92 7.93 -2.13
C GLY A 206 27.08 7.39 -2.98
N THR A 207 26.89 6.24 -3.63
CA THR A 207 27.90 5.63 -4.50
C THR A 207 28.22 6.52 -5.69
N SER A 208 27.21 7.13 -6.32
CA SER A 208 27.38 8.07 -7.44
C SER A 208 28.18 9.31 -7.02
N SER A 209 27.88 9.88 -5.86
CA SER A 209 28.61 11.03 -5.29
C SER A 209 30.10 10.71 -5.08
N HIS A 210 30.41 9.58 -4.46
CA HIS A 210 31.80 9.17 -4.25
C HIS A 210 32.52 8.79 -5.56
N THR A 211 31.83 8.16 -6.51
CA THR A 211 32.38 7.82 -7.83
C THR A 211 32.71 9.09 -8.62
N THR A 212 31.86 10.12 -8.54
CA THR A 212 32.10 11.42 -9.16
C THR A 212 33.33 12.09 -8.55
N LYS A 213 33.44 12.12 -7.22
CA LYS A 213 34.63 12.66 -6.52
C LYS A 213 35.90 11.92 -6.88
N LEU A 214 35.84 10.58 -6.98
CA LEU A 214 36.97 9.77 -7.41
C LEU A 214 37.39 10.12 -8.84
N SER A 215 36.43 10.25 -9.76
CA SER A 215 36.70 10.56 -11.17
C SER A 215 37.35 11.94 -11.33
N LEU A 216 36.82 12.96 -10.63
CA LEU A 216 37.41 14.30 -10.63
C LEU A 216 38.81 14.29 -9.98
N GLY A 217 38.97 13.60 -8.86
CA GLY A 217 40.26 13.47 -8.19
C GLY A 217 41.31 12.77 -9.06
N LEU A 218 40.93 11.74 -9.84
CA LEU A 218 41.83 11.09 -10.79
C LEU A 218 42.28 12.04 -11.91
N GLN A 219 41.39 12.90 -12.41
CA GLN A 219 41.73 13.91 -13.40
C GLN A 219 42.69 14.96 -12.84
N GLU A 220 42.41 15.48 -11.64
CA GLU A 220 43.30 16.42 -10.95
C GLU A 220 44.67 15.79 -10.66
N LEU A 221 44.68 14.51 -10.29
CA LEU A 221 45.90 13.76 -10.02
C LEU A 221 46.77 13.62 -11.28
N LEU A 222 46.16 13.33 -12.43
CA LEU A 222 46.85 13.28 -13.72
C LEU A 222 47.45 14.63 -14.12
N ILE A 223 46.74 15.73 -13.87
CA ILE A 223 47.23 17.09 -14.13
C ILE A 223 48.45 17.39 -13.24
N GLU A 224 48.37 17.12 -11.94
CA GLU A 224 49.49 17.35 -11.03
C GLU A 224 50.69 16.44 -11.33
N PHE A 225 50.45 15.22 -11.81
CA PHE A 225 51.52 14.34 -12.29
C PHE A 225 52.23 14.92 -13.52
N ALA A 226 51.48 15.43 -14.50
CA ALA A 226 52.06 16.10 -15.66
C ALA A 226 52.86 17.37 -15.26
N ASP A 227 52.30 18.20 -14.38
CA ASP A 227 52.95 19.41 -13.87
C ASP A 227 54.23 19.09 -13.09
N PHE A 228 54.26 17.98 -12.36
CA PHE A 228 55.46 17.50 -11.69
C PHE A 228 56.55 17.15 -12.71
N GLY A 229 56.22 16.46 -13.80
CA GLY A 229 57.13 16.18 -14.91
C GLY A 229 57.74 17.45 -15.51
N VAL A 230 56.91 18.45 -15.81
CA VAL A 230 57.36 19.74 -16.35
C VAL A 230 58.29 20.48 -15.37
N LYS A 231 58.03 20.40 -14.06
CA LYS A 231 58.91 20.99 -13.04
C LYS A 231 60.27 20.31 -13.00
N ILE A 232 60.31 18.99 -13.15
CA ILE A 232 61.56 18.22 -13.23
C ILE A 232 62.31 18.57 -14.52
N GLU A 233 61.66 18.58 -15.68
CA GLU A 233 62.26 18.96 -16.96
C GLU A 233 62.99 20.31 -16.90
N LYS A 234 62.36 21.30 -16.27
CA LYS A 234 62.94 22.63 -16.07
C LYS A 234 64.17 22.64 -15.17
N GLU A 235 64.24 21.72 -14.20
CA GLU A 235 65.37 21.60 -13.28
C GLU A 235 66.55 20.86 -13.94
N VAL A 236 66.29 19.73 -14.60
CA VAL A 236 67.35 18.90 -15.19
C VAL A 236 67.75 19.35 -16.60
N ASN A 237 66.98 20.24 -17.22
CA ASN A 237 67.11 20.68 -18.62
C ASN A 237 67.23 19.47 -19.57
N GLY A 238 66.37 18.47 -19.36
CA GLY A 238 66.39 17.18 -20.02
C GLY A 238 65.14 16.36 -19.71
N ASP A 239 65.10 15.13 -20.20
CA ASP A 239 63.95 14.22 -20.06
C ASP A 239 63.67 13.89 -18.57
N PRO A 240 62.43 14.06 -18.07
CA PRO A 240 62.12 13.87 -16.66
C PRO A 240 62.20 12.40 -16.24
N ILE A 241 62.18 11.45 -17.19
CA ILE A 241 62.37 10.01 -16.93
C ILE A 241 63.72 9.71 -16.29
N GLN A 242 64.73 10.58 -16.48
CA GLN A 242 66.03 10.41 -15.83
C GLN A 242 65.97 10.65 -14.32
N HIS A 243 64.91 11.27 -13.80
CA HIS A 243 64.69 11.43 -12.37
C HIS A 243 64.05 10.16 -11.77
N PRO A 244 64.72 9.46 -10.82
CA PRO A 244 64.23 8.17 -10.30
C PRO A 244 62.83 8.23 -9.68
N GLY A 245 62.48 9.35 -9.05
CA GLY A 245 61.15 9.56 -8.46
C GLY A 245 60.05 9.80 -9.51
N TYR A 246 60.40 10.32 -10.68
CA TYR A 246 59.44 10.53 -11.77
C TYR A 246 59.23 9.23 -12.56
N ALA A 247 60.30 8.49 -12.85
CA ALA A 247 60.22 7.20 -13.55
C ALA A 247 59.30 6.18 -12.85
N GLY A 248 59.43 6.04 -11.52
CA GLY A 248 58.57 5.12 -10.76
C GLY A 248 57.10 5.55 -10.74
N LEU A 249 56.81 6.86 -10.75
CA LEU A 249 55.44 7.35 -10.89
C LEU A 249 54.91 7.09 -12.30
N LEU A 250 55.69 7.41 -13.34
CA LEU A 250 55.29 7.20 -14.73
C LEU A 250 54.91 5.74 -15.00
N GLU A 251 55.76 4.80 -14.59
CA GLU A 251 55.49 3.37 -14.73
C GLU A 251 54.16 2.97 -14.06
N LEU A 252 53.87 3.49 -12.87
CA LEU A 252 52.64 3.19 -12.16
C LEU A 252 51.40 3.75 -12.87
N PHE A 253 51.46 4.98 -13.38
CA PHE A 253 50.36 5.59 -14.14
C PHE A 253 50.14 4.88 -15.47
N ASP A 254 51.21 4.51 -16.18
CA ASP A 254 51.13 3.82 -17.47
C ASP A 254 50.57 2.41 -17.34
N ASN A 255 50.87 1.70 -16.25
CA ASN A 255 50.39 0.33 -16.05
C ASN A 255 48.94 0.27 -15.56
N GLU A 256 48.52 1.20 -14.69
CA GLU A 256 47.24 1.06 -13.98
C GLU A 256 46.18 2.09 -14.38
N ILE A 257 46.58 3.28 -14.87
CA ILE A 257 45.65 4.37 -15.24
C ILE A 257 45.49 4.49 -16.75
N ALA A 258 46.59 4.57 -17.50
CA ALA A 258 46.58 4.73 -18.96
C ALA A 258 45.72 3.70 -19.72
N PRO A 259 45.70 2.41 -19.36
CA PRO A 259 44.90 1.42 -20.10
C PRO A 259 43.39 1.63 -19.97
N LYS A 260 42.94 2.30 -18.91
CA LYS A 260 41.52 2.51 -18.57
C LYS A 260 41.08 3.97 -18.76
N LEU A 261 41.95 4.83 -19.28
CA LEU A 261 41.69 6.26 -19.47
C LEU A 261 40.56 6.55 -20.48
N GLN A 262 40.44 5.72 -21.53
CA GLN A 262 39.39 5.88 -22.54
C GLN A 262 38.03 5.32 -22.11
N THR A 263 38.02 4.20 -21.37
CA THR A 263 36.77 3.53 -20.98
C THR A 263 36.24 4.03 -19.64
N GLY A 264 37.13 4.46 -18.73
CA GLY A 264 36.78 4.85 -17.38
C GLY A 264 36.38 3.67 -16.47
N ASP A 265 36.54 2.44 -16.95
CA ASP A 265 36.12 1.21 -16.26
C ASP A 265 37.12 0.80 -15.16
N TYR A 266 37.31 1.69 -14.18
CA TYR A 266 38.16 1.44 -13.03
C TYR A 266 37.42 0.59 -12.00
N ASP A 267 37.90 -0.62 -11.75
CA ASP A 267 37.50 -1.36 -10.55
C ASP A 267 38.17 -0.73 -9.32
N ILE A 268 37.35 -0.27 -8.37
CA ILE A 268 37.84 0.47 -7.19
C ILE A 268 38.72 -0.37 -6.26
N TYR A 269 38.54 -1.70 -6.23
CA TYR A 269 39.32 -2.61 -5.39
C TYR A 269 40.69 -2.85 -6.02
N GLU A 270 40.74 -3.00 -7.35
CA GLU A 270 41.99 -3.03 -8.09
C GLU A 270 42.74 -1.71 -7.96
N LEU A 271 42.05 -0.58 -8.15
CA LEU A 271 42.64 0.75 -8.13
C LEU A 271 43.25 1.08 -6.76
N GLU A 272 42.60 0.69 -5.65
CA GLU A 272 43.17 0.81 -4.32
C GLU A 272 44.47 -0.01 -4.18
N LYS A 273 44.43 -1.30 -4.53
CA LYS A 273 45.51 -2.26 -4.27
C LYS A 273 46.71 -2.07 -5.21
N LYS A 274 46.46 -1.86 -6.50
CA LYS A 274 47.47 -1.83 -7.56
C LYS A 274 47.97 -0.43 -7.88
N PHE A 275 47.16 0.61 -7.69
CA PHE A 275 47.55 1.99 -7.99
C PHE A 275 47.80 2.82 -6.73
N PHE A 276 46.78 3.06 -5.91
CA PHE A 276 46.92 4.04 -4.83
C PHE A 276 47.86 3.61 -3.70
N LEU A 277 47.85 2.34 -3.29
CA LEU A 277 48.78 1.85 -2.26
C LEU A 277 50.25 1.97 -2.73
N PRO A 278 50.63 1.52 -3.93
CA PRO A 278 51.96 1.78 -4.49
C PRO A 278 52.27 3.27 -4.65
N LEU A 279 51.31 4.08 -5.08
CA LEU A 279 51.48 5.53 -5.22
C LEU A 279 51.85 6.18 -3.89
N PHE A 280 51.17 5.85 -2.79
CA PHE A 280 51.52 6.38 -1.47
C PHE A 280 52.91 5.95 -1.02
N ASN A 281 53.36 4.76 -1.39
CA ASN A 281 54.72 4.31 -1.07
C ASN A 281 55.77 5.17 -1.82
N LEU A 282 55.57 5.40 -3.12
CA LEU A 282 56.44 6.26 -3.94
C LEU A 282 56.45 7.71 -3.40
N LEU A 283 55.28 8.28 -3.14
CA LEU A 283 55.15 9.63 -2.57
C LEU A 283 55.75 9.73 -1.17
N GLY A 284 55.68 8.65 -0.37
CA GLY A 284 56.30 8.58 0.95
C GLY A 284 57.83 8.71 0.90
N HIS A 285 58.47 8.13 -0.11
CA HIS A 285 59.91 8.32 -0.36
C HIS A 285 60.24 9.75 -0.80
N MET A 286 59.28 10.47 -1.37
CA MET A 286 59.40 11.87 -1.82
C MET A 286 58.79 12.88 -0.83
N ARG A 287 58.54 12.51 0.42
CA ARG A 287 57.83 13.36 1.41
C ARG A 287 58.45 14.75 1.67
N LEU A 288 59.74 14.94 1.34
CA LEU A 288 60.45 16.21 1.49
C LEU A 288 60.39 17.08 0.21
N ASP A 289 59.88 16.54 -0.89
CA ASP A 289 59.67 17.28 -2.12
C ASP A 289 58.33 18.02 -2.06
N ASP A 290 58.38 19.35 -1.92
CA ASP A 290 57.18 20.18 -1.86
C ASP A 290 56.32 20.09 -3.13
N ARG A 291 56.92 19.71 -4.27
CA ARG A 291 56.21 19.60 -5.55
C ARG A 291 55.23 18.43 -5.57
N THR A 292 55.44 17.40 -4.76
CA THR A 292 54.58 16.21 -4.71
C THR A 292 53.47 16.30 -3.67
N LYS A 293 53.46 17.35 -2.83
CA LYS A 293 52.47 17.52 -1.75
C LYS A 293 51.03 17.52 -2.26
N LYS A 294 50.74 18.33 -3.28
CA LYS A 294 49.39 18.43 -3.86
C LYS A 294 48.92 17.10 -4.46
N MET A 295 49.84 16.35 -5.09
CA MET A 295 49.56 15.00 -5.60
C MET A 295 49.17 14.03 -4.46
N ALA A 296 49.89 14.08 -3.33
CA ALA A 296 49.57 13.27 -2.16
C ALA A 296 48.22 13.63 -1.53
N ASP A 297 47.86 14.92 -1.49
CA ASP A 297 46.57 15.40 -0.98
C ASP A 297 45.42 14.89 -1.86
N ILE A 298 45.55 15.01 -3.19
CA ILE A 298 44.54 14.53 -4.15
C ILE A 298 44.41 13.00 -4.07
N ALA A 299 45.54 12.26 -4.04
CA ALA A 299 45.54 10.82 -3.89
C ALA A 299 44.82 10.38 -2.59
N SER A 300 45.01 11.12 -1.49
CA SER A 300 44.32 10.89 -0.23
C SER A 300 42.80 11.12 -0.33
N GLY A 301 42.39 12.15 -1.07
CA GLY A 301 40.98 12.40 -1.39
C GLY A 301 40.34 11.29 -2.23
N CYS A 302 41.07 10.76 -3.23
CA CYS A 302 40.63 9.63 -4.03
C CYS A 302 40.48 8.35 -3.19
N MET A 303 41.48 8.05 -2.34
CA MET A 303 41.43 6.92 -1.41
C MET A 303 40.24 7.04 -0.43
N SER A 304 39.95 8.25 0.04
CA SER A 304 38.79 8.51 0.88
C SER A 304 37.47 8.26 0.15
N SER A 305 37.41 8.58 -1.15
CA SER A 305 36.25 8.30 -2.00
C SER A 305 36.06 6.80 -2.23
N ILE A 306 37.13 6.03 -2.47
CA ILE A 306 37.07 4.56 -2.54
C ILE A 306 36.54 3.97 -1.23
N LYS A 307 37.05 4.44 -0.08
CA LYS A 307 36.55 4.03 1.24
C LYS A 307 35.07 4.38 1.42
N GLY A 308 34.65 5.55 0.95
CA GLY A 308 33.24 5.96 0.92
C GLY A 308 32.37 4.95 0.19
N ILE A 309 32.74 4.57 -1.04
CA ILE A 309 31.99 3.56 -1.83
C ILE A 309 31.91 2.22 -1.10
N LYS A 310 33.02 1.77 -0.50
CA LYS A 310 33.04 0.52 0.29
C LYS A 310 32.15 0.60 1.53
N MET A 311 32.07 1.77 2.18
CA MET A 311 31.18 1.99 3.31
C MET A 311 29.72 1.99 2.87
N GLU A 312 29.36 2.67 1.78
CA GLU A 312 28.01 2.62 1.21
C GLU A 312 27.57 1.18 0.91
N LYS A 313 28.47 0.39 0.32
CA LYS A 313 28.24 -1.04 0.07
C LYS A 313 27.96 -1.82 1.36
N LYS A 314 28.73 -1.58 2.41
CA LYS A 314 28.55 -2.19 3.74
C LYS A 314 27.22 -1.76 4.37
N TYR A 315 26.91 -0.47 4.36
CA TYR A 315 25.66 0.07 4.92
C TYR A 315 24.43 -0.53 4.23
N LEU A 316 24.45 -0.63 2.90
CA LEU A 316 23.35 -1.30 2.19
C LEU A 316 23.21 -2.76 2.62
N SER A 317 24.32 -3.49 2.77
CA SER A 317 24.30 -4.90 3.18
C SER A 317 23.67 -5.10 4.56
N GLU A 318 24.01 -4.23 5.52
CA GLU A 318 23.42 -4.23 6.88
C GLU A 318 21.91 -3.88 6.84
N ASN A 319 21.53 -2.88 6.05
CA ASN A 319 20.14 -2.49 5.86
C ASN A 319 19.30 -3.61 5.22
N ILE A 320 19.79 -4.25 4.16
CA ILE A 320 19.09 -5.36 3.50
C ILE A 320 18.97 -6.56 4.44
N THR A 321 20.02 -6.88 5.21
CA THR A 321 19.96 -7.95 6.22
C THR A 321 18.87 -7.69 7.26
N THR A 322 18.75 -6.44 7.71
CA THR A 322 17.71 -6.01 8.65
C THR A 322 16.31 -6.13 8.03
N LEU A 323 16.14 -5.69 6.78
CA LEU A 323 14.87 -5.79 6.05
C LEU A 323 14.46 -7.26 5.81
N ILE A 324 15.41 -8.15 5.51
CA ILE A 324 15.15 -9.60 5.44
C ILE A 324 14.59 -10.11 6.77
N SER A 325 15.14 -9.69 7.90
CA SER A 325 14.60 -10.06 9.22
C SER A 325 13.17 -9.58 9.40
N HIS A 326 12.88 -8.32 9.06
CA HIS A 326 11.53 -7.77 9.16
C HIS A 326 10.53 -8.55 8.30
N TYR A 327 10.87 -8.89 7.05
CA TYR A 327 9.99 -9.72 6.22
C TYR A 327 9.81 -11.14 6.77
N LYS A 328 10.84 -11.73 7.39
CA LYS A 328 10.71 -13.04 8.07
C LYS A 328 9.76 -12.96 9.26
N ASP A 329 9.73 -11.83 9.97
CA ASP A 329 8.76 -11.58 11.03
C ASP A 329 7.37 -11.32 10.46
N ASP A 330 7.24 -10.60 9.34
CA ASP A 330 5.96 -10.40 8.63
C ASP A 330 5.31 -11.75 8.24
N VAL A 331 6.09 -12.75 7.83
CA VAL A 331 5.56 -14.11 7.56
C VAL A 331 4.96 -14.75 8.81
N LYS A 332 5.61 -14.59 9.98
CA LYS A 332 5.10 -15.14 11.25
C LYS A 332 3.82 -14.44 11.65
N ASP A 333 3.81 -13.11 11.61
CA ASP A 333 2.66 -12.27 11.95
C ASP A 333 1.46 -12.58 11.04
N LEU A 334 1.70 -12.78 9.74
CA LEU A 334 0.68 -13.19 8.78
C LEU A 334 0.08 -14.55 9.17
N ASN A 335 0.92 -15.54 9.50
CA ASN A 335 0.46 -16.86 9.90
C ASN A 335 -0.38 -16.82 11.19
N GLU A 336 -0.01 -15.98 12.15
CA GLU A 336 -0.82 -15.77 13.35
C GLU A 336 -2.19 -15.17 13.00
N ILE A 337 -2.21 -14.13 12.17
CA ILE A 337 -3.45 -13.48 11.71
C ILE A 337 -4.35 -14.46 10.96
N LEU A 338 -3.79 -15.27 10.06
CA LEU A 338 -4.55 -16.25 9.29
C LEU A 338 -5.08 -17.38 10.16
N THR A 339 -4.31 -17.83 11.16
CA THR A 339 -4.74 -18.83 12.14
C THR A 339 -5.90 -18.30 12.98
N GLU A 340 -5.83 -17.04 13.41
CA GLU A 340 -6.94 -16.37 14.11
C GLU A 340 -8.17 -16.11 13.22
N LEU A 341 -8.06 -16.21 11.89
CA LEU A 341 -9.16 -16.02 10.93
C LEU A 341 -9.76 -17.35 10.42
N ASN A 342 -9.19 -18.49 10.83
CA ASN A 342 -9.70 -19.84 10.58
C ASN A 342 -10.52 -20.31 11.78
#